data_AF-A0A097PKG4-F1
#
_entry.id   AF-A0A097PKG4-F1
#
_cell.length_a   1.000
_cell.length_b   1.000
_cell.length_c   1.000
_cell.angle_alpha   90.00
_cell.angle_beta   90.00
_cell.angle_gamma   90.00
#
_symmetry.space_group_name_H-M   'P 1'
#
loop_
_entity.id
_entity.type
_entity.pdbx_description
1 polymer ?
#
loop_
_entity_poly.entity_id
_entity_poly.type
_entity_poly.pdbx_seq_one_letter_code
_entity_poly.pdbx_strand_id
1 'polypeptide(L)'
;SVAAPSSSCYVIDKNKELFDFTEWVGHAFEFTGNDVVVRFCKDVEQRSSEGYVDFGHFGYFVPGSSSKNFRQEYYGGDLRLCENSFDKMGRAAQVDIKCGSCSNQEPCADKYGCICSVSYDNMKCRVFVELAISCAQTGSRVFEGFTVGFHPRSYEVVFNGMTQLGFDKAHNGYSFPTEHTRVSLYLTAVSSLSGLVGKPNFKVYPGKGLDVKLSGSGAVGSPPTTLSPTILDVSWTCEQVLDTAYEVSISIPVKGYNPVEFSLAKTCEYTQSGWAIFGVICCVLIVASMVFCCATFIYRTRVEGLDALPGVTILSACLEAVSGENAGNPAAWEQKGYGSI
;
A
#
# COMPACT_ATOMS: atom_id res chain seq x y z
N SER A 1 18.61 5.47 -8.57
CA SER A 1 17.47 4.55 -8.60
C SER A 1 16.53 4.85 -9.77
N VAL A 2 15.83 3.84 -10.32
CA VAL A 2 14.69 4.03 -11.23
C VAL A 2 13.42 3.74 -10.44
N ALA A 3 12.63 4.77 -10.16
CA ALA A 3 11.36 4.62 -9.46
C ALA A 3 10.28 4.05 -10.38
N ALA A 4 9.41 3.21 -9.83
CA ALA A 4 8.22 2.74 -10.53
C ALA A 4 7.29 3.93 -10.79
N PRO A 5 6.78 4.11 -12.03
CA PRO A 5 5.80 5.15 -12.32
C PRO A 5 4.55 5.03 -11.45
N SER A 6 3.91 6.15 -11.12
CA SER A 6 2.72 6.17 -10.28
C SER A 6 1.45 5.72 -10.99
N SER A 7 1.51 5.53 -12.31
CA SER A 7 0.41 5.02 -13.13
C SER A 7 0.82 3.76 -13.87
N SER A 8 -0.13 3.01 -14.42
CA SER A 8 0.12 1.91 -15.36
C SER A 8 0.46 2.40 -16.78
N CYS A 9 0.49 3.72 -17.01
CA CYS A 9 0.78 4.32 -18.31
C CYS A 9 2.29 4.45 -18.53
N TYR A 10 2.98 3.31 -18.54
CA TYR A 10 4.39 3.24 -18.90
C TYR A 10 4.64 1.98 -19.70
N VAL A 11 5.78 1.94 -20.39
CA VAL A 11 6.18 0.79 -21.18
C VAL A 11 7.69 0.62 -21.13
N ILE A 12 8.14 -0.63 -21.00
CA ILE A 12 9.54 -0.99 -21.14
C ILE A 12 9.75 -1.46 -22.58
N ASP A 13 10.63 -0.78 -23.30
CA ASP A 13 10.89 -1.08 -24.70
C ASP A 13 11.76 -2.35 -24.88
N LYS A 14 12.06 -2.69 -26.14
CA LYS A 14 12.90 -3.84 -26.47
C LYS A 14 14.35 -3.69 -25.98
N ASN A 15 14.83 -2.46 -25.80
CA ASN A 15 16.16 -2.13 -25.29
C ASN A 15 16.22 -2.05 -23.75
N LYS A 16 15.09 -2.35 -23.09
CA LYS A 16 14.90 -2.27 -21.63
C LYS A 16 14.90 -0.85 -21.10
N GLU A 17 14.52 0.13 -21.90
CA GLU A 17 14.33 1.52 -21.49
C GLU A 17 12.90 1.74 -21.02
N LEU A 18 12.75 2.39 -19.87
CA LEU A 18 11.44 2.74 -19.31
C LEU A 18 10.93 4.07 -19.89
N PHE A 19 9.83 4.02 -20.62
CA PHE A 19 9.11 5.19 -21.08
C PHE A 19 7.90 5.43 -20.17
N ASP A 20 7.96 6.51 -19.39
CA ASP A 20 6.89 6.92 -18.48
C ASP A 20 6.00 7.96 -19.16
N PHE A 21 4.72 7.63 -19.31
CA PHE A 21 3.68 8.49 -19.88
C PHE A 21 2.63 8.89 -18.83
N THR A 22 2.98 8.84 -17.55
CA THR A 22 2.07 9.20 -16.45
C THR A 22 1.47 10.61 -16.62
N GLU A 23 2.24 11.57 -17.12
CA GLU A 23 1.76 12.94 -17.37
C GLU A 23 0.75 13.04 -18.54
N TRP A 24 0.64 12.00 -19.36
CA TRP A 24 -0.19 11.97 -20.57
C TRP A 24 -1.52 11.27 -20.31
N VAL A 25 -1.70 10.68 -19.12
CA VAL A 25 -2.89 9.91 -18.75
C VAL A 25 -4.14 10.78 -18.91
N GLY A 26 -5.05 10.31 -19.77
CA GLY A 26 -6.32 10.99 -20.05
C GLY A 26 -6.22 12.17 -21.04
N HIS A 27 -5.04 12.45 -21.60
CA HIS A 27 -4.90 13.40 -22.70
C HIS A 27 -5.67 12.90 -23.92
N ALA A 28 -6.44 13.78 -24.55
CA ALA A 28 -7.32 13.44 -25.66
C ALA A 28 -6.66 13.78 -27.01
N PHE A 29 -6.63 12.79 -27.91
CA PHE A 29 -6.26 12.98 -29.30
C PHE A 29 -7.50 12.87 -30.17
N GLU A 30 -7.75 13.89 -30.99
CA GLU A 30 -8.92 13.98 -31.84
C GLU A 30 -8.52 13.92 -33.32
N PHE A 31 -9.27 13.16 -34.12
CA PHE A 31 -9.02 13.03 -35.57
C PHE A 31 -10.00 13.88 -36.39
N THR A 32 -9.49 14.81 -37.19
CA THR A 32 -10.29 15.71 -38.04
C THR A 32 -10.80 15.01 -39.30
N GLY A 33 -12.11 15.10 -39.56
CA GLY A 33 -12.77 14.54 -40.75
C GLY A 33 -13.76 13.39 -40.46
N ASN A 34 -13.85 12.94 -39.20
CA ASN A 34 -15.00 12.31 -38.51
C ASN A 34 -14.48 11.55 -37.26
N ASP A 35 -14.58 12.22 -36.11
CA ASP A 35 -15.19 11.72 -34.87
C ASP A 35 -14.55 10.54 -34.13
N VAL A 36 -13.22 10.45 -34.11
CA VAL A 36 -12.51 9.54 -33.19
C VAL A 36 -11.74 10.31 -32.14
N VAL A 37 -12.00 9.97 -30.89
CA VAL A 37 -11.28 10.47 -29.72
C VAL A 37 -10.59 9.31 -29.04
N VAL A 38 -9.27 9.43 -28.87
CA VAL A 38 -8.47 8.49 -28.07
C VAL A 38 -8.01 9.22 -26.82
N ARG A 39 -8.33 8.69 -25.64
CA ARG A 39 -7.72 9.15 -24.39
C ARG A 39 -6.55 8.24 -24.02
N PHE A 40 -5.38 8.82 -23.85
CA PHE A 40 -4.16 8.05 -23.65
C PHE A 40 -4.16 7.33 -22.30
N CYS A 41 -4.00 6.00 -22.29
CA CYS A 41 -4.02 5.16 -21.09
C CYS A 41 -5.23 5.34 -20.16
N LYS A 42 -6.37 5.80 -20.68
CA LYS A 42 -7.55 6.08 -19.86
C LYS A 42 -8.82 5.94 -20.69
N ASP A 43 -9.91 5.63 -20.00
CA ASP A 43 -11.23 5.58 -20.61
C ASP A 43 -11.75 6.99 -20.96
N VAL A 44 -12.57 7.04 -22.00
CA VAL A 44 -13.31 8.25 -22.39
C VAL A 44 -14.44 8.48 -21.38
N GLU A 45 -14.38 9.61 -20.67
CA GLU A 45 -15.33 9.92 -19.57
C GLU A 45 -16.38 10.96 -20.00
N GLN A 46 -16.20 11.61 -21.15
CA GLN A 46 -17.09 12.66 -21.64
C GLN A 46 -17.93 12.17 -22.81
N ARG A 47 -19.23 12.45 -22.73
CA ARG A 47 -20.21 12.09 -23.76
C ARG A 47 -20.54 13.32 -24.59
N SER A 48 -20.47 13.20 -25.91
CA SER A 48 -20.98 14.23 -26.82
C SER A 48 -22.51 14.31 -26.73
N SER A 49 -23.09 15.46 -27.08
CA SER A 49 -24.55 15.65 -27.13
C SER A 49 -25.25 14.73 -28.14
N GLU A 50 -24.53 14.25 -29.16
CA GLU A 50 -25.04 13.37 -30.21
C GLU A 50 -24.88 11.87 -29.85
N GLY A 51 -24.13 11.56 -28.79
CA GLY A 51 -23.77 10.20 -28.39
C GLY A 51 -22.43 9.74 -28.97
N TYR A 52 -21.94 8.59 -28.51
CA TYR A 52 -20.69 8.01 -28.99
C TYR A 52 -20.86 6.49 -29.20
N VAL A 53 -19.94 5.92 -29.97
CA VAL A 53 -19.78 4.47 -30.09
C VAL A 53 -18.55 4.07 -29.29
N ASP A 54 -18.74 3.21 -28.30
CA ASP A 54 -17.65 2.75 -27.44
C ASP A 54 -16.81 1.67 -28.14
N PHE A 55 -15.51 1.89 -28.27
CA PHE A 55 -14.55 0.91 -28.80
C PHE A 55 -13.74 0.19 -27.71
N GLY A 56 -14.00 0.48 -26.45
CA GLY A 56 -13.52 -0.29 -25.31
C GLY A 56 -12.78 0.54 -24.25
N HIS A 57 -12.57 -0.13 -23.13
CA HIS A 57 -11.83 0.36 -21.97
C HIS A 57 -10.35 0.07 -22.10
N PHE A 58 -9.51 0.92 -21.52
CA PHE A 58 -8.06 0.74 -21.54
C PHE A 58 -7.66 -0.60 -20.88
N GLY A 59 -6.99 -1.47 -21.63
CA GLY A 59 -6.55 -2.77 -21.17
C GLY A 59 -5.09 -2.76 -20.72
N TYR A 60 -4.17 -2.60 -21.67
CA TYR A 60 -2.74 -2.63 -21.40
C TYR A 60 -1.91 -1.80 -22.38
N PHE A 61 -0.68 -1.49 -21.95
CA PHE A 61 0.31 -0.78 -22.73
C PHE A 61 1.56 -1.64 -22.91
N VAL A 62 1.91 -1.94 -24.17
CA VAL A 62 2.99 -2.87 -24.52
C VAL A 62 3.91 -2.29 -25.58
N PRO A 63 5.16 -2.78 -25.69
CA PRO A 63 6.05 -2.40 -26.77
C PRO A 63 5.48 -2.82 -28.14
N GLY A 64 5.70 -1.99 -29.15
CA GLY A 64 5.17 -2.17 -30.50
C GLY A 64 5.98 -3.16 -31.35
N SER A 65 5.42 -3.52 -32.50
CA SER A 65 6.04 -4.39 -33.51
C SER A 65 6.76 -3.58 -34.59
N SER A 66 7.93 -4.08 -35.04
CA SER A 66 8.75 -3.59 -36.17
C SER A 66 8.77 -2.08 -36.45
N SER A 67 7.73 -1.52 -37.07
CA SER A 67 7.59 -0.12 -37.48
C SER A 67 6.90 0.80 -36.47
N LYS A 68 6.31 0.25 -35.41
CA LYS A 68 5.64 0.99 -34.34
C LYS A 68 6.42 0.82 -33.04
N ASN A 69 6.55 1.91 -32.28
CA ASN A 69 7.30 1.93 -31.03
C ASN A 69 6.52 1.29 -29.89
N PHE A 70 5.22 1.61 -29.79
CA PHE A 70 4.36 1.17 -28.70
C PHE A 70 2.96 0.82 -29.18
N ARG A 71 2.20 0.10 -28.37
CA ARG A 71 0.80 -0.25 -28.64
C ARG A 71 -0.04 -0.22 -27.38
N GLN A 72 -1.20 0.42 -27.46
CA GLN A 72 -2.25 0.31 -26.45
C GLN A 72 -3.42 -0.47 -27.01
N GLU A 73 -4.03 -1.32 -26.18
CA GLU A 73 -5.20 -2.11 -26.56
C GLU A 73 -6.37 -1.79 -25.64
N TYR A 74 -7.54 -1.64 -26.25
CA TYR A 74 -8.80 -1.31 -25.61
C TYR A 74 -9.83 -2.38 -25.94
N TYR A 75 -10.62 -2.80 -24.96
CA TYR A 75 -11.52 -3.96 -25.07
C TYR A 75 -12.87 -3.73 -24.41
N GLY A 76 -13.86 -4.55 -24.76
CA GLY A 76 -15.15 -4.56 -24.09
C GLY A 76 -16.03 -3.36 -24.44
N GLY A 77 -15.87 -2.81 -25.64
CA GLY A 77 -16.71 -1.72 -26.14
C GLY A 77 -18.11 -2.21 -26.56
N ASP A 78 -18.85 -1.33 -27.23
CA ASP A 78 -20.24 -1.57 -27.63
C ASP A 78 -20.40 -2.83 -28.48
N LEU A 79 -21.46 -3.59 -28.19
CA LEU A 79 -21.79 -4.82 -28.92
C LEU A 79 -22.62 -4.60 -30.19
N ARG A 80 -23.25 -3.43 -30.34
CA ARG A 80 -24.19 -3.14 -31.43
C ARG A 80 -23.55 -3.34 -32.80
N LEU A 81 -24.09 -4.14 -33.72
CA LEU A 81 -23.46 -4.49 -35.02
C LEU A 81 -22.21 -5.39 -34.94
N CYS A 82 -21.87 -5.87 -33.75
CA CYS A 82 -20.71 -6.71 -33.46
C CYS A 82 -21.10 -7.99 -32.70
N GLU A 83 -22.40 -8.32 -32.67
CA GLU A 83 -22.95 -9.42 -31.88
C GLU A 83 -22.53 -10.80 -32.40
N ASN A 84 -22.16 -10.87 -33.68
CA ASN A 84 -21.75 -12.11 -34.37
C ASN A 84 -20.22 -12.32 -34.38
N SER A 85 -19.44 -11.46 -33.73
CA SER A 85 -17.99 -11.64 -33.67
C SER A 85 -17.61 -12.84 -32.80
N PHE A 86 -16.45 -13.44 -33.09
CA PHE A 86 -15.88 -14.51 -32.27
C PHE A 86 -15.73 -14.02 -30.82
N ASP A 87 -16.17 -14.81 -29.84
CA ASP A 87 -16.12 -14.55 -28.39
C ASP A 87 -16.99 -13.43 -27.78
N LYS A 88 -17.92 -12.80 -28.52
CA LYS A 88 -18.79 -11.72 -27.99
C LYS A 88 -18.03 -10.62 -27.21
N MET A 89 -16.78 -10.36 -27.57
CA MET A 89 -15.91 -9.42 -26.83
C MET A 89 -16.26 -7.95 -27.02
N GLY A 90 -17.29 -7.64 -27.83
CA GLY A 90 -17.65 -6.26 -28.18
C GLY A 90 -16.69 -5.66 -29.19
N ARG A 91 -16.80 -4.34 -29.38
CA ARG A 91 -15.79 -3.58 -30.12
C ARG A 91 -14.47 -3.54 -29.35
N ALA A 92 -13.38 -3.42 -30.11
CA ALA A 92 -12.04 -3.24 -29.57
C ALA A 92 -11.29 -2.13 -30.32
N ALA A 93 -10.30 -1.52 -29.68
CA ALA A 93 -9.37 -0.60 -30.33
C ALA A 93 -7.92 -1.06 -30.18
N GLN A 94 -7.14 -0.85 -31.24
CA GLN A 94 -5.68 -0.93 -31.21
C GLN A 94 -5.13 0.44 -31.54
N VAL A 95 -4.38 1.04 -30.62
CA VAL A 95 -3.69 2.30 -30.84
C VAL A 95 -2.21 1.98 -31.01
N ASP A 96 -1.75 2.00 -32.25
CA ASP A 96 -0.35 1.82 -32.60
C ASP A 96 0.37 3.17 -32.60
N ILE A 97 1.40 3.28 -31.78
CA ILE A 97 2.08 4.54 -31.48
C ILE A 97 3.46 4.53 -32.12
N LYS A 98 3.78 5.59 -32.87
CA LYS A 98 5.11 5.84 -33.41
C LYS A 98 5.72 7.09 -32.81
N CYS A 99 7.03 7.03 -32.59
CA CYS A 99 7.83 8.18 -32.23
C CYS A 99 8.13 8.99 -33.50
N GLY A 100 7.88 10.31 -33.45
CA GLY A 100 8.14 11.22 -34.58
C GLY A 100 6.85 11.77 -35.19
N SER A 101 6.83 11.91 -36.50
CA SER A 101 5.74 12.58 -37.24
C SER A 101 4.94 11.64 -38.14
N CYS A 102 3.75 12.08 -38.54
CA CYS A 102 2.95 11.40 -39.55
C CYS A 102 3.61 11.46 -40.93
N SER A 103 3.53 10.38 -41.71
CA SER A 103 4.33 10.22 -42.93
C SER A 103 3.98 11.19 -44.07
N ASN A 104 2.91 12.01 -43.95
CA ASN A 104 2.38 12.85 -45.02
C ASN A 104 1.73 14.19 -44.55
N GLN A 105 2.09 14.76 -43.39
CA GLN A 105 1.44 15.99 -42.88
C GLN A 105 2.40 16.99 -42.20
N GLU A 106 1.93 18.24 -42.08
CA GLU A 106 2.47 19.30 -41.22
C GLU A 106 2.69 18.81 -39.77
N PRO A 107 3.62 19.41 -39.01
CA PRO A 107 3.82 19.06 -37.60
C PRO A 107 2.49 19.09 -36.83
N CYS A 108 2.26 18.07 -36.00
CA CYS A 108 1.08 18.00 -35.15
C CYS A 108 0.89 19.32 -34.38
N ALA A 109 -0.33 19.85 -34.39
CA ALA A 109 -0.65 21.10 -33.69
C ALA A 109 -0.48 20.97 -32.16
N ASP A 110 -0.68 19.76 -31.64
CA ASP A 110 -0.51 19.44 -30.23
C ASP A 110 0.95 19.02 -29.94
N LYS A 111 1.48 19.52 -28.82
CA LYS A 111 2.81 19.19 -28.28
C LYS A 111 2.97 17.69 -28.02
N TYR A 112 1.89 17.00 -27.66
CA TYR A 112 1.93 15.58 -27.34
C TYR A 112 1.96 14.69 -28.59
N GLY A 113 1.28 15.09 -29.66
CA GLY A 113 1.18 14.29 -30.88
C GLY A 113 -0.16 14.45 -31.61
N CYS A 114 -0.39 13.63 -32.63
CA CYS A 114 -1.64 13.64 -33.38
C CYS A 114 -1.94 12.27 -33.99
N ILE A 115 -3.22 12.04 -34.31
CA ILE A 115 -3.67 10.83 -35.01
C ILE A 115 -3.33 10.95 -36.49
N CYS A 116 -2.54 10.02 -37.01
CA CYS A 116 -2.13 9.99 -38.42
C CYS A 116 -3.17 9.36 -39.32
N SER A 117 -3.81 8.29 -38.86
CA SER A 117 -4.80 7.56 -39.64
C SER A 117 -5.66 6.69 -38.74
N VAL A 118 -6.91 6.52 -39.13
CA VAL A 118 -7.85 5.59 -38.51
C VAL A 118 -8.30 4.61 -39.58
N SER A 119 -8.30 3.32 -39.27
CA SER A 119 -8.87 2.28 -40.13
C SER A 119 -9.79 1.36 -39.33
N TYR A 120 -10.86 0.89 -39.95
CA TYR A 120 -11.88 0.07 -39.33
C TYR A 120 -11.90 -1.32 -39.95
N ASP A 121 -11.79 -2.35 -39.13
CA ASP A 121 -12.01 -3.75 -39.52
C ASP A 121 -13.40 -4.18 -39.04
N ASN A 122 -14.38 -4.07 -39.93
CA ASN A 122 -15.78 -4.43 -39.64
C ASN A 122 -15.96 -5.94 -39.40
N MET A 123 -15.09 -6.81 -39.93
CA MET A 123 -15.20 -8.25 -39.73
C MET A 123 -14.80 -8.65 -38.30
N LYS A 124 -13.84 -7.92 -37.72
CA LYS A 124 -13.33 -8.15 -36.37
C LYS A 124 -13.87 -7.15 -35.33
N CYS A 125 -14.69 -6.20 -35.76
CA CYS A 125 -15.19 -5.11 -34.92
C CYS A 125 -14.06 -4.35 -34.20
N ARG A 126 -12.95 -4.16 -34.90
CA ARG A 126 -11.75 -3.55 -34.34
C ARG A 126 -11.39 -2.27 -35.09
N VAL A 127 -11.12 -1.20 -34.36
CA VAL A 127 -10.53 0.03 -34.92
C VAL A 127 -9.02 0.03 -34.70
N PHE A 128 -8.28 0.40 -35.74
CA PHE A 128 -6.84 0.61 -35.69
C PHE A 128 -6.55 2.10 -35.85
N VAL A 129 -5.95 2.68 -34.82
CA VAL A 129 -5.57 4.09 -34.77
C VAL A 129 -4.06 4.16 -34.80
N GLU A 130 -3.50 4.90 -35.75
CA GLU A 130 -2.09 5.23 -35.78
C GLU A 130 -1.86 6.60 -35.15
N LEU A 131 -1.10 6.63 -34.05
CA LEU A 131 -0.75 7.85 -33.32
C LEU A 131 0.73 8.17 -33.50
N ALA A 132 1.05 9.43 -33.84
CA ALA A 132 2.41 9.94 -33.80
C ALA A 132 2.62 10.80 -32.56
N ILE A 133 3.67 10.52 -31.79
CA ILE A 133 3.98 11.25 -30.56
C ILE A 133 5.44 11.71 -30.53
N SER A 134 5.71 12.75 -29.75
CA SER A 134 7.07 13.22 -29.48
C SER A 134 7.73 12.38 -28.39
N CYS A 135 8.54 11.39 -28.78
CA CYS A 135 9.34 10.59 -27.85
C CYS A 135 10.64 11.32 -27.53
N ALA A 136 10.56 12.38 -26.73
CA ALA A 136 11.71 13.25 -26.46
C ALA A 136 12.68 12.71 -25.39
N GLN A 137 12.31 11.65 -24.65
CA GLN A 137 13.11 11.14 -23.53
C GLN A 137 13.51 9.69 -23.75
N THR A 138 14.82 9.43 -23.81
CA THR A 138 15.37 8.09 -23.60
C THR A 138 15.21 7.73 -22.12
N GLY A 139 14.45 6.67 -21.87
CA GLY A 139 14.21 6.15 -20.53
C GLY A 139 15.47 5.63 -19.86
N SER A 140 15.48 5.61 -18.52
CA SER A 140 16.52 4.86 -17.81
C SER A 140 16.40 3.37 -18.11
N ARG A 141 17.53 2.68 -18.31
CA ARG A 141 17.54 1.23 -18.53
C ARG A 141 17.19 0.49 -17.23
N VAL A 142 16.23 -0.41 -17.32
CA VAL A 142 15.67 -1.17 -16.21
C VAL A 142 16.09 -2.64 -16.32
N PHE A 143 16.43 -3.26 -15.19
CA PHE A 143 16.78 -4.67 -15.13
C PHE A 143 15.53 -5.53 -14.89
N GLU A 144 14.80 -5.81 -15.97
CA GLU A 144 13.55 -6.57 -15.94
C GLU A 144 13.73 -7.99 -15.38
N GLY A 145 12.73 -8.46 -14.63
CA GLY A 145 12.75 -9.79 -14.03
C GLY A 145 13.57 -9.91 -12.74
N PHE A 146 14.09 -8.79 -12.23
CA PHE A 146 14.69 -8.71 -10.90
C PHE A 146 13.73 -8.11 -9.87
N THR A 147 13.58 -8.79 -8.75
CA THR A 147 12.66 -8.43 -7.69
C THR A 147 13.34 -8.54 -6.34
N VAL A 148 13.10 -7.54 -5.48
CA VAL A 148 13.47 -7.54 -4.07
C VAL A 148 12.20 -7.37 -3.26
N GLY A 149 11.94 -8.24 -2.30
CA GLY A 149 10.76 -8.13 -1.43
C GLY A 149 11.01 -8.63 -0.03
N PHE A 150 10.06 -8.42 0.89
CA PHE A 150 10.19 -8.89 2.26
C PHE A 150 9.99 -10.41 2.36
N HIS A 151 10.79 -11.05 3.21
CA HIS A 151 10.69 -12.49 3.50
C HIS A 151 10.01 -12.73 4.87
N PRO A 152 9.03 -13.64 4.96
CA PRO A 152 8.40 -14.40 3.88
C PRO A 152 7.57 -13.51 2.93
N ARG A 153 7.42 -13.95 1.66
CA ARG A 153 6.91 -13.14 0.55
C ARG A 153 5.60 -12.41 0.89
N SER A 154 5.69 -11.10 1.10
CA SER A 154 4.54 -10.26 1.44
C SER A 154 4.39 -9.06 0.50
N TYR A 155 5.45 -8.26 0.35
CA TYR A 155 5.44 -7.04 -0.46
C TYR A 155 6.77 -6.87 -1.20
N GLU A 156 6.71 -6.42 -2.45
CA GLU A 156 7.87 -6.08 -3.25
C GLU A 156 8.37 -4.65 -2.95
N VAL A 157 9.66 -4.53 -2.65
CA VAL A 157 10.37 -3.25 -2.51
C VAL A 157 10.89 -2.78 -3.88
N VAL A 158 11.35 -3.74 -4.68
CA VAL A 158 11.74 -3.54 -6.07
C VAL A 158 11.01 -4.59 -6.89
N PHE A 159 10.38 -4.18 -7.98
CA PHE A 159 9.72 -5.08 -8.92
C PHE A 159 10.21 -4.78 -10.34
N ASN A 160 10.65 -5.82 -11.05
CA ASN A 160 11.24 -5.69 -12.39
C ASN A 160 12.36 -4.64 -12.45
N GLY A 161 13.20 -4.53 -11.42
CA GLY A 161 14.29 -3.55 -11.34
C GLY A 161 13.85 -2.11 -11.07
N MET A 162 12.56 -1.86 -10.85
CA MET A 162 12.00 -0.55 -10.48
C MET A 162 11.65 -0.52 -9.00
N THR A 163 12.08 0.53 -8.30
CA THR A 163 11.83 0.71 -6.88
C THR A 163 10.40 1.17 -6.65
N GLN A 164 9.67 0.47 -5.78
CA GLN A 164 8.27 0.77 -5.47
C GLN A 164 8.15 2.04 -4.62
N LEU A 165 6.97 2.67 -4.69
CA LEU A 165 6.66 3.87 -3.93
C LEU A 165 6.88 3.65 -2.43
N GLY A 166 7.53 4.60 -1.76
CA GLY A 166 7.82 4.52 -0.33
C GLY A 166 9.19 3.94 0.00
N PHE A 167 9.87 3.36 -1.00
CA PHE A 167 11.23 2.83 -0.90
C PHE A 167 12.21 3.53 -1.85
N ASP A 168 11.76 4.52 -2.59
CA ASP A 168 12.60 5.42 -3.38
C ASP A 168 13.40 6.39 -2.48
N LYS A 169 12.81 6.77 -1.34
CA LYS A 169 13.40 7.60 -0.28
C LYS A 169 12.89 7.15 1.09
N ALA A 170 13.53 7.59 2.17
CA ALA A 170 13.01 7.36 3.50
C ALA A 170 11.68 8.12 3.74
N HIS A 171 10.64 7.36 4.07
CA HIS A 171 9.32 7.88 4.44
C HIS A 171 8.92 7.36 5.82
N ASN A 172 8.44 8.26 6.69
CA ASN A 172 7.98 7.87 8.04
C ASN A 172 6.85 6.84 8.01
N GLY A 173 5.95 6.90 7.02
CA GLY A 173 4.85 5.94 6.87
C GLY A 173 5.28 4.52 6.47
N TYR A 174 6.51 4.35 5.97
CA TYR A 174 7.09 3.06 5.56
C TYR A 174 8.30 2.68 6.43
N SER A 175 8.37 3.24 7.65
CA SER A 175 9.50 3.07 8.55
C SER A 175 9.34 1.88 9.50
N PHE A 176 10.47 1.27 9.85
CA PHE A 176 10.53 0.19 10.84
C PHE A 176 10.64 0.77 12.26
N PRO A 177 9.71 0.43 13.18
CA PRO A 177 9.75 0.87 14.57
C PRO A 177 10.98 0.37 15.30
N THR A 178 11.32 0.99 16.45
CA THR A 178 12.49 0.65 17.29
C THR A 178 12.62 -0.85 17.54
N GLU A 179 11.50 -1.53 17.83
CA GLU A 179 11.42 -2.95 18.20
C GLU A 179 11.88 -3.91 17.10
N HIS A 180 11.70 -3.53 15.83
CA HIS A 180 12.16 -4.35 14.71
C HIS A 180 13.66 -4.17 14.52
N THR A 181 14.45 -5.16 14.93
CA THR A 181 15.93 -5.15 14.86
C THR A 181 16.49 -5.86 13.64
N ARG A 182 15.65 -6.63 12.92
CA ARG A 182 16.05 -7.36 11.72
C ARG A 182 14.93 -7.37 10.69
N VAL A 183 15.31 -7.21 9.43
CA VAL A 183 14.45 -7.35 8.26
C VAL A 183 15.12 -8.26 7.25
N SER A 184 14.40 -9.29 6.80
CA SER A 184 14.89 -10.22 5.80
C SER A 184 14.27 -9.86 4.45
N LEU A 185 15.12 -9.68 3.44
CA LEU A 185 14.71 -9.45 2.06
C LEU A 185 15.04 -10.68 1.21
N TYR A 186 14.11 -11.09 0.35
CA TYR A 186 14.41 -12.05 -0.71
C TYR A 186 14.74 -11.30 -2.01
N LEU A 187 15.71 -11.83 -2.74
CA LEU A 187 16.11 -11.37 -4.06
C LEU A 187 15.86 -12.50 -5.06
N THR A 188 15.21 -12.19 -6.17
CA THR A 188 14.99 -13.13 -7.28
C THR A 188 15.33 -12.46 -8.60
N ALA A 189 16.00 -13.18 -9.49
CA ALA A 189 16.20 -12.80 -10.88
C ALA A 189 15.83 -13.96 -11.81
N VAL A 190 15.60 -13.67 -13.08
CA VAL A 190 15.56 -14.69 -14.13
C VAL A 190 16.90 -15.43 -14.15
N SER A 191 16.87 -16.77 -14.17
CA SER A 191 18.07 -17.61 -14.02
C SER A 191 19.20 -17.24 -14.99
N SER A 192 18.87 -16.96 -16.26
CA SER A 192 19.84 -16.56 -17.29
C SER A 192 20.52 -15.20 -17.01
N LEU A 193 19.90 -14.35 -16.20
CA LEU A 193 20.40 -13.01 -15.86
C LEU A 193 20.95 -12.93 -14.42
N SER A 194 20.74 -13.96 -13.60
CA SER A 194 21.13 -14.00 -12.19
C SER A 194 22.61 -13.69 -11.95
N GLY A 195 23.50 -14.18 -12.82
CA GLY A 195 24.94 -13.95 -12.74
C GLY A 195 25.38 -12.51 -13.01
N LEU A 196 24.47 -11.62 -13.44
CA LEU A 196 24.74 -10.20 -13.58
C LEU A 196 24.56 -9.43 -12.27
N VAL A 197 23.83 -10.00 -11.30
CA VAL A 197 23.57 -9.37 -10.00
C VAL A 197 24.82 -9.50 -9.13
N GLY A 198 25.37 -8.37 -8.73
CA GLY A 198 26.54 -8.30 -7.86
C GLY A 198 26.18 -8.22 -6.38
N LYS A 199 27.23 -8.09 -5.56
CA LYS A 199 27.11 -8.00 -4.12
C LYS A 199 26.50 -6.63 -3.69
N PRO A 200 25.46 -6.62 -2.85
CA PRO A 200 24.86 -5.39 -2.33
C PRO A 200 25.84 -4.60 -1.47
N ASN A 201 25.71 -3.28 -1.54
CA ASN A 201 26.33 -2.32 -0.62
C ASN A 201 25.24 -1.45 0.02
N PHE A 202 25.57 -0.74 1.09
CA PHE A 202 24.61 0.14 1.76
C PHE A 202 25.28 1.43 2.26
N LYS A 203 24.46 2.45 2.45
CA LYS A 203 24.82 3.72 3.09
C LYS A 203 23.74 4.09 4.09
N VAL A 204 24.14 4.68 5.22
CA VAL A 204 23.23 5.08 6.30
C VAL A 204 23.25 6.60 6.43
N TYR A 205 22.07 7.21 6.51
CA TYR A 205 21.90 8.64 6.69
C TYR A 205 20.91 8.94 7.82
N PRO A 206 21.27 9.75 8.83
CA PRO A 206 22.62 10.26 9.10
C PRO A 206 23.62 9.14 9.44
N GLY A 207 24.89 9.33 9.09
CA GLY A 207 25.92 8.27 9.17
C GLY A 207 26.38 7.87 10.59
N LYS A 208 25.77 8.40 11.64
CA LYS A 208 26.02 8.04 13.05
C LYS A 208 24.67 7.81 13.73
N GLY A 209 24.63 6.89 14.69
CA GLY A 209 23.43 6.63 15.51
C GLY A 209 22.66 5.36 15.14
N LEU A 210 23.00 4.71 14.02
CA LEU A 210 22.45 3.41 13.62
C LEU A 210 23.56 2.51 13.09
N ASP A 211 23.86 1.42 13.82
CA ASP A 211 24.74 0.35 13.33
C ASP A 211 23.93 -0.60 12.44
N VAL A 212 24.40 -0.86 11.22
CA VAL A 212 23.72 -1.72 10.25
C VAL A 212 24.68 -2.81 9.77
N LYS A 213 24.20 -4.05 9.79
CA LYS A 213 24.94 -5.24 9.33
C LYS A 213 24.12 -6.00 8.31
N LEU A 214 24.76 -6.35 7.20
CA LEU A 214 24.19 -7.21 6.17
C LEU A 214 24.68 -8.64 6.34
N SER A 215 23.76 -9.61 6.32
CA SER A 215 24.06 -11.04 6.41
C SER A 215 23.19 -11.86 5.43
N GLY A 216 23.38 -13.18 5.40
CA GLY A 216 22.68 -14.06 4.46
C GLY A 216 23.42 -14.28 3.13
N SER A 217 22.83 -15.07 2.24
CA SER A 217 23.41 -15.41 0.93
C SER A 217 23.57 -14.18 0.04
N GLY A 218 22.71 -13.18 0.20
CA GLY A 218 22.79 -11.91 -0.53
C GLY A 218 24.02 -11.10 -0.16
N ALA A 219 24.39 -11.06 1.13
CA ALA A 219 25.57 -10.35 1.60
C ALA A 219 26.90 -10.95 1.11
N VAL A 220 26.90 -12.25 0.78
CA VAL A 220 28.05 -12.94 0.17
C VAL A 220 28.11 -12.70 -1.34
N GLY A 221 27.00 -12.30 -1.97
CA GLY A 221 26.89 -12.10 -3.41
C GLY A 221 26.48 -13.36 -4.17
N SER A 222 25.73 -14.27 -3.52
CA SER A 222 25.16 -15.43 -4.20
C SER A 222 24.16 -14.98 -5.29
N PRO A 223 24.21 -15.53 -6.51
CA PRO A 223 23.29 -15.17 -7.58
C PRO A 223 21.83 -15.53 -7.23
N PRO A 224 20.88 -14.58 -7.29
CA PRO A 224 19.47 -14.85 -7.02
C PRO A 224 18.79 -15.50 -8.22
N THR A 225 18.04 -16.58 -8.00
CA THR A 225 17.17 -17.18 -9.03
C THR A 225 15.72 -17.27 -8.54
N THR A 226 14.77 -17.36 -9.46
CA THR A 226 13.33 -17.52 -9.11
C THR A 226 13.05 -18.82 -8.35
N LEU A 227 13.80 -19.90 -8.62
CA LEU A 227 13.67 -21.20 -7.93
C LEU A 227 14.46 -21.27 -6.63
N SER A 228 15.54 -20.50 -6.50
CA SER A 228 16.38 -20.42 -5.31
C SER A 228 16.66 -18.95 -5.00
N PRO A 229 15.71 -18.28 -4.32
CA PRO A 229 15.87 -16.89 -3.92
C PRO A 229 17.07 -16.71 -3.00
N THR A 230 17.75 -15.59 -3.16
CA THR A 230 18.84 -15.21 -2.27
C THR A 230 18.29 -14.36 -1.15
N ILE A 231 18.73 -14.60 0.09
CA ILE A 231 18.22 -13.88 1.28
C ILE A 231 19.27 -12.86 1.72
N LEU A 232 18.84 -11.61 1.84
CA LEU A 232 19.60 -10.51 2.40
C LEU A 232 18.98 -10.11 3.73
N ASP A 233 19.67 -10.41 4.81
CA ASP A 233 19.26 -10.03 6.15
C ASP A 233 19.90 -8.69 6.53
N VAL A 234 19.05 -7.70 6.80
CA VAL A 234 19.45 -6.40 7.33
C VAL A 234 19.20 -6.41 8.82
N SER A 235 20.26 -6.45 9.62
CA SER A 235 20.18 -6.26 11.07
C SER A 235 20.66 -4.86 11.42
N TRP A 236 19.94 -4.20 12.33
CA TRP A 236 20.26 -2.85 12.73
C TRP A 236 20.08 -2.64 14.23
N THR A 237 20.93 -1.82 14.82
CA THR A 237 20.92 -1.49 16.25
C THR A 237 20.95 0.02 16.41
N CYS A 238 19.94 0.56 17.09
CA CYS A 238 19.86 1.99 17.41
C CYS A 238 20.88 2.33 18.48
N GLU A 239 21.82 3.22 18.17
CA GLU A 239 22.78 3.78 19.14
C GLU A 239 22.31 5.14 19.66
N GLN A 240 21.63 5.92 18.82
CA GLN A 240 21.12 7.24 19.15
C GLN A 240 19.65 7.38 18.76
N VAL A 241 18.90 8.06 19.62
CA VAL A 241 17.49 8.41 19.39
C VAL A 241 17.44 9.62 18.45
N LEU A 242 16.56 9.56 17.46
CA LEU A 242 16.37 10.65 16.49
C LEU A 242 14.88 10.77 16.17
N ASP A 243 14.38 12.01 16.13
CA ASP A 243 12.97 12.29 15.81
C ASP A 243 12.62 11.98 14.35
N THR A 244 13.61 11.99 13.46
CA THR A 244 13.46 11.60 12.06
C THR A 244 13.95 10.17 11.83
N ALA A 245 13.30 9.43 10.92
CA ALA A 245 13.76 8.11 10.55
C ALA A 245 15.16 8.13 9.90
N TYR A 246 16.01 7.19 10.28
CA TYR A 246 17.26 6.89 9.58
C TYR A 246 16.96 6.28 8.22
N GLU A 247 17.69 6.72 7.19
CA GLU A 247 17.63 6.17 5.85
C GLU A 247 18.78 5.18 5.63
N VAL A 248 18.44 3.93 5.38
CA VAL A 248 19.39 2.89 4.95
C VAL A 248 19.20 2.67 3.45
N SER A 249 20.04 3.30 2.65
CA SER A 249 20.03 3.15 1.20
C SER A 249 20.87 1.93 0.80
N ILE A 250 20.22 0.93 0.22
CA ILE A 250 20.84 -0.30 -0.26
C ILE A 250 20.97 -0.21 -1.78
N SER A 251 22.16 -0.47 -2.30
CA SER A 251 22.48 -0.44 -3.72
C SER A 251 23.00 -1.81 -4.17
N ILE A 252 22.34 -2.38 -5.18
CA ILE A 252 22.66 -3.68 -5.76
C ILE A 252 23.23 -3.44 -7.17
N PRO A 253 24.54 -3.62 -7.37
CA PRO A 253 25.14 -3.44 -8.69
C PRO A 253 24.68 -4.54 -9.65
N VAL A 254 24.38 -4.17 -10.89
CA VAL A 254 24.02 -5.11 -11.96
C VAL A 254 24.92 -4.85 -13.16
N LYS A 255 25.61 -5.88 -13.63
CA LYS A 255 26.56 -5.75 -14.75
C LYS A 255 25.83 -5.33 -16.03
N GLY A 256 26.20 -4.18 -16.59
CA GLY A 256 25.63 -3.65 -17.84
C GLY A 256 24.35 -2.82 -17.65
N TYR A 257 23.96 -2.54 -16.41
CA TYR A 257 22.81 -1.72 -16.02
C TYR A 257 23.22 -0.72 -14.92
N ASN A 258 22.35 0.27 -14.67
CA ASN A 258 22.47 1.09 -13.48
C ASN A 258 22.22 0.24 -12.22
N PRO A 259 22.87 0.53 -11.09
CA PRO A 259 22.60 -0.17 -9.85
C PRO A 259 21.15 0.01 -9.43
N VAL A 260 20.55 -1.06 -8.91
CA VAL A 260 19.21 -1.02 -8.34
C VAL A 260 19.34 -0.50 -6.92
N GLU A 261 18.70 0.63 -6.63
CA GLU A 261 18.83 1.32 -5.34
C GLU A 261 17.46 1.50 -4.69
N PHE A 262 17.36 1.19 -3.41
CA PHE A 262 16.16 1.41 -2.60
C PHE A 262 16.55 1.78 -1.17
N SER A 263 15.66 2.50 -0.49
CA SER A 263 15.87 3.03 0.84
C SER A 263 14.89 2.40 1.82
N LEU A 264 15.41 1.92 2.95
CA LEU A 264 14.63 1.46 4.09
C LEU A 264 14.69 2.52 5.19
N ALA A 265 13.54 2.91 5.73
CA ALA A 265 13.45 3.87 6.82
C ALA A 265 13.42 3.16 8.17
N LYS A 266 14.18 3.63 9.16
CA LYS A 266 14.23 3.08 10.52
C LYS A 266 14.01 4.17 11.55
N THR A 267 13.00 4.04 12.40
CA THR A 267 12.83 4.93 13.55
C THR A 267 13.50 4.34 14.79
N CYS A 268 14.10 5.22 15.59
CA CYS A 268 14.75 4.90 16.84
C CYS A 268 14.20 5.84 17.91
N GLU A 269 13.05 5.47 18.47
CA GLU A 269 12.40 6.17 19.57
C GLU A 269 12.79 5.56 20.92
N TYR A 270 12.63 6.34 21.99
CA TYR A 270 12.74 5.82 23.35
C TYR A 270 11.65 4.76 23.55
N THR A 271 12.02 3.59 24.08
CA THR A 271 11.02 2.62 24.54
C THR A 271 10.21 3.28 25.64
N GLN A 272 9.01 3.75 25.33
CA GLN A 272 8.09 4.24 26.34
C GLN A 272 7.62 3.05 27.19
N SER A 273 8.44 2.66 28.16
CA SER A 273 8.08 1.78 29.26
C SER A 273 7.02 2.40 30.20
N GLY A 274 6.48 3.56 29.83
CA GLY A 274 5.44 4.29 30.55
C GLY A 274 4.20 3.45 30.81
N TRP A 275 3.84 2.53 29.92
CA TRP A 275 2.70 1.63 30.14
C TRP A 275 2.94 0.63 31.28
N ALA A 276 4.15 0.11 31.42
CA ALA A 276 4.52 -0.79 32.50
C ALA A 276 4.61 -0.04 33.85
N ILE A 277 5.18 1.17 33.84
CA ILE A 277 5.26 2.02 35.04
C ILE A 277 3.86 2.47 35.48
N PHE A 278 3.00 2.87 34.54
CA PHE A 278 1.61 3.23 34.80
C PHE A 278 0.84 2.04 35.38
N GLY A 279 1.01 0.84 34.80
CA GLY A 279 0.41 -0.39 35.32
C GLY A 279 0.84 -0.71 36.76
N VAL A 280 2.12 -0.57 37.09
CA VAL A 280 2.64 -0.79 38.45
C VAL A 280 2.10 0.26 39.43
N ILE A 281 2.10 1.54 39.05
CA ILE A 281 1.56 2.62 39.90
C ILE A 281 0.06 2.42 40.15
N CYS A 282 -0.71 2.07 39.12
CA CYS A 282 -2.13 1.74 39.28
C CYS A 282 -2.33 0.55 40.22
N CYS A 283 -1.52 -0.51 40.11
CA CYS A 283 -1.62 -1.68 40.99
C CYS A 283 -1.33 -1.31 42.45
N VAL A 284 -0.30 -0.52 42.72
CA VAL A 284 0.04 -0.03 44.07
C VAL A 284 -1.09 0.82 44.65
N LEU A 285 -1.70 1.70 43.84
CA LEU A 285 -2.82 2.55 44.28
C LEU A 285 -4.08 1.75 44.61
N ILE A 286 -4.40 0.70 43.82
CA ILE A 286 -5.54 -0.18 44.10
C ILE A 286 -5.36 -0.93 45.43
N VAL A 287 -4.16 -1.50 45.65
CA VAL A 287 -3.86 -2.21 46.90
C VAL A 287 -3.88 -1.26 48.10
N ALA A 288 -3.29 -0.08 47.97
CA ALA A 288 -3.31 0.94 49.02
C ALA A 288 -4.74 1.38 49.36
N SER A 289 -5.59 1.60 48.36
CA SER A 289 -7.01 1.95 48.56
C SER A 289 -7.76 0.86 49.31
N MET A 290 -7.54 -0.42 48.96
CA MET A 290 -8.18 -1.55 49.67
C MET A 290 -7.74 -1.62 51.13
N VAL A 291 -6.44 -1.47 51.40
CA VAL A 291 -5.91 -1.46 52.77
C VAL A 291 -6.46 -0.27 53.56
N PHE A 292 -6.53 0.92 52.96
CA PHE A 292 -7.07 2.11 53.61
C PHE A 292 -8.58 1.95 53.90
N CYS A 293 -9.35 1.36 52.98
CA CYS A 293 -10.76 1.04 53.20
C CYS A 293 -10.95 0.05 54.36
N CYS A 294 -10.18 -1.05 54.39
CA CYS A 294 -10.25 -2.04 55.46
C CYS A 294 -9.80 -1.46 56.81
N ALA A 295 -8.73 -0.66 56.84
CA ALA A 295 -8.25 -0.01 58.04
C ALA A 295 -9.25 1.03 58.58
N THR A 296 -9.87 1.81 57.70
CA THR A 296 -10.92 2.78 58.07
C THR A 296 -12.17 2.08 58.61
N PHE A 297 -12.55 0.94 58.02
CA PHE A 297 -13.64 0.12 58.50
C PHE A 297 -13.38 -0.45 59.91
N ILE A 298 -12.18 -0.99 60.15
CA ILE A 298 -11.78 -1.50 61.48
C ILE A 298 -11.69 -0.35 62.49
N TYR A 299 -11.16 0.81 62.09
CA TYR A 299 -11.07 1.99 62.94
C TYR A 299 -12.47 2.49 63.35
N ARG A 300 -13.40 2.66 62.41
CA ARG A 300 -14.77 3.09 62.71
C ARG A 300 -15.52 2.08 63.58
N THR A 301 -15.42 0.78 63.28
CA THR A 301 -16.09 -0.26 64.09
C THR A 301 -15.54 -0.38 65.52
N ARG A 302 -14.25 -0.07 65.75
CA ARG A 302 -13.61 -0.16 67.08
C ARG A 302 -13.74 1.11 67.92
N VAL A 303 -13.72 2.30 67.30
CA VAL A 303 -13.65 3.59 68.01
C VAL A 303 -15.01 4.31 68.04
N GLU A 304 -15.80 4.25 66.97
CA GLU A 304 -17.10 4.95 66.87
C GLU A 304 -18.30 4.04 67.20
N GLY A 305 -18.09 2.72 67.33
CA GLY A 305 -19.16 1.74 67.54
C GLY A 305 -19.86 1.32 66.24
N LEU A 306 -20.65 0.24 66.28
CA LEU A 306 -21.29 -0.37 65.09
C LEU A 306 -22.27 0.57 64.35
N ASP A 307 -22.69 1.67 64.96
CA ASP A 307 -23.68 2.61 64.41
C ASP A 307 -23.14 3.52 63.30
N ALA A 308 -21.83 3.51 63.05
CA ALA A 308 -21.20 4.34 62.01
C ALA A 308 -21.04 3.62 60.65
N LEU A 309 -21.52 2.38 60.49
CA LEU A 309 -21.49 1.69 59.19
C LEU A 309 -22.62 2.20 58.27
N PRO A 310 -22.32 2.60 57.02
CA PRO A 310 -23.37 2.85 56.03
C PRO A 310 -24.17 1.57 55.80
N GLY A 311 -25.45 1.57 56.17
CA GLY A 311 -26.40 0.45 55.94
C GLY A 311 -26.76 -0.40 57.15
N VAL A 312 -26.02 -0.31 58.27
CA VAL A 312 -26.35 -1.09 59.49
C VAL A 312 -27.51 -0.45 60.28
N THR A 313 -27.68 0.86 60.18
CA THR A 313 -28.85 1.57 60.73
C THR A 313 -30.18 1.08 60.14
N ILE A 314 -30.19 0.68 58.86
CA ILE A 314 -31.39 0.15 58.18
C ILE A 314 -31.70 -1.27 58.69
N LEU A 315 -30.68 -2.12 58.85
CA LEU A 315 -30.85 -3.48 59.37
C LEU A 315 -31.25 -3.51 60.84
N SER A 316 -30.71 -2.59 61.67
CA SER A 316 -31.07 -2.47 63.07
C SER A 316 -32.52 -1.99 63.26
N ALA A 317 -32.95 -0.99 62.48
CA ALA A 317 -34.34 -0.51 62.50
C ALA A 317 -35.35 -1.58 62.06
N CYS A 318 -34.97 -2.43 61.09
CA CYS A 318 -35.81 -3.56 60.67
C CYS A 318 -35.89 -4.68 61.71
N LEU A 319 -34.82 -4.95 62.46
CA LEU A 319 -34.82 -5.99 63.50
C LEU A 319 -35.63 -5.56 64.73
N GLU A 320 -35.53 -4.28 65.11
CA GLU A 320 -36.23 -3.70 66.25
C GLU A 320 -37.75 -3.60 66.01
N ALA A 321 -38.17 -3.43 64.76
CA ALA A 321 -39.58 -3.53 64.36
C ALA A 321 -40.15 -4.96 64.45
N VAL A 322 -39.31 -5.99 64.51
CA VAL A 322 -39.72 -7.41 64.52
C VAL A 322 -39.65 -8.03 65.93
N SER A 323 -38.86 -7.47 66.86
CA SER A 323 -38.64 -8.07 68.20
C SER A 323 -39.38 -7.40 69.38
N GLY A 324 -40.22 -6.38 69.14
CA GLY A 324 -41.03 -5.73 70.18
C GLY A 324 -42.34 -6.47 70.47
N GLU A 325 -42.30 -7.46 71.35
CA GLU A 325 -43.44 -8.31 71.73
C GLU A 325 -44.10 -7.84 73.04
N ASN A 326 -45.41 -7.57 73.05
CA ASN A 326 -46.28 -8.06 74.13
C ASN A 326 -47.80 -8.00 73.84
N ALA A 327 -48.36 -9.21 73.69
CA ALA A 327 -49.60 -9.76 74.25
C ALA A 327 -50.81 -8.84 74.56
N GLY A 328 -51.96 -9.14 73.92
CA GLY A 328 -53.24 -8.48 74.23
C GLY A 328 -54.57 -9.03 73.69
N ASN A 329 -54.62 -10.06 72.83
CA ASN A 329 -55.78 -10.96 72.55
C ASN A 329 -57.10 -10.36 71.94
N PRO A 330 -58.07 -11.18 71.44
CA PRO A 330 -58.11 -11.73 70.07
C PRO A 330 -59.42 -11.43 69.29
N ALA A 331 -59.38 -11.45 67.95
CA ALA A 331 -60.49 -11.76 67.00
C ALA A 331 -60.04 -11.37 65.57
N ALA A 332 -59.94 -12.31 64.64
CA ALA A 332 -60.99 -12.68 63.68
C ALA A 332 -60.87 -11.96 62.33
N TRP A 333 -60.42 -12.73 61.33
CA TRP A 333 -60.69 -12.73 59.88
C TRP A 333 -60.91 -11.39 59.13
N GLU A 334 -60.10 -11.15 58.09
CA GLU A 334 -60.47 -10.99 56.66
C GLU A 334 -59.30 -10.32 55.91
N GLN A 335 -58.59 -11.00 55.03
CA GLN A 335 -58.88 -11.21 53.60
C GLN A 335 -58.80 -9.95 52.72
N LYS A 336 -58.05 -10.10 51.59
CA LYS A 336 -57.91 -9.22 50.41
C LYS A 336 -56.79 -8.18 50.53
N GLY A 337 -55.89 -8.01 49.57
CA GLY A 337 -55.75 -8.60 48.24
C GLY A 337 -54.71 -7.80 47.45
N TYR A 338 -53.96 -8.51 46.61
CA TYR A 338 -53.37 -8.11 45.32
C TYR A 338 -52.74 -6.73 45.07
N GLY A 339 -51.58 -6.81 44.38
CA GLY A 339 -51.07 -5.81 43.41
C GLY A 339 -49.58 -5.54 43.63
N SER A 340 -48.67 -6.24 42.94
CA SER A 340 -47.95 -5.77 41.73
C SER A 340 -47.57 -4.28 41.77
N ILE A 341 -46.31 -3.90 41.58
CA ILE A 341 -45.47 -4.14 40.38
C ILE A 341 -44.08 -4.63 40.77
#